data_AF-A0A1E7EV07-F1
#
_entry.id   AF-A0A1E7EV07-F1
#
_cell.length_a   1.000
_cell.length_b   1.000
_cell.length_c   1.000
_cell.angle_alpha   90.00
_cell.angle_beta   90.00
_cell.angle_gamma   90.00
#
_symmetry.space_group_name_H-M   'P 1'
#
loop_
_entity.id
_entity.type
_entity.pdbx_description
1 polymer ?
#
loop_
_entity_poly.entity_id
_entity_poly.type
_entity_poly.pdbx_seq_one_letter_code
_entity_poly.pdbx_strand_id
1 'polypeptide(L)'
;MANLQRIAPMRIIDFCVGVTQTLRNSYIEWPSNPTYTKEVRMNMGGNSTTNNWLRGSKCPRFLNQNFLLGFGALLPKTKLIIGIRHPIDWYTSFWNMAGNSTKSLLENIKICPCPVNPQTGIRPKKCPDSYPNEVCSGECRCGSTLCLHRSRLHLPLARLGKTTLSKEERQWLAPTDDDGGMNLFNANITNPIFLYDMKQMKSDVGFWNDIASFLGVSHIPNEEYRGSHGLRDREQLNMCGSVHDYLRSLIMKYSYELSMWLQLYFIPQTVSNRNDVTIAGGFNNTNTNSFMNIVESYKYDPCERLIRRDSDGIYVLKKELRSSDNKGDDEEVSVGMDTTIPKQCGAKTEGRI
;
A
#
# COMPACT_ATOMS: atom_id res chain seq x y z
N MET A 1 -3.54 -14.47 -4.19
CA MET A 1 -4.18 -15.22 -3.09
C MET A 1 -5.22 -16.25 -3.54
N ALA A 2 -5.83 -16.18 -4.73
CA ALA A 2 -6.82 -17.17 -5.19
C ALA A 2 -6.32 -18.63 -5.09
N ASN A 3 -5.03 -18.90 -5.28
CA ASN A 3 -4.51 -20.27 -5.14
C ASN A 3 -4.37 -20.76 -3.69
N LEU A 4 -4.33 -19.85 -2.70
CA LEU A 4 -4.41 -20.26 -1.29
C LEU A 4 -5.73 -20.98 -0.99
N GLN A 5 -6.76 -20.76 -1.81
CA GLN A 5 -8.04 -21.46 -1.78
C GLN A 5 -7.93 -22.97 -2.06
N ARG A 6 -6.82 -23.42 -2.65
CA ARG A 6 -6.58 -24.85 -2.94
C ARG A 6 -5.98 -25.60 -1.76
N ILE A 7 -5.29 -24.88 -0.88
CA ILE A 7 -4.70 -25.40 0.36
C ILE A 7 -5.46 -24.94 1.60
N ALA A 8 -6.44 -24.04 1.42
CA ALA A 8 -7.35 -23.57 2.44
C ALA A 8 -8.74 -24.17 2.18
N PRO A 9 -9.42 -24.66 3.21
CA PRO A 9 -10.70 -25.37 3.09
C PRO A 9 -11.89 -24.54 2.62
N MET A 10 -11.71 -23.26 2.32
CA MET A 10 -12.80 -22.34 2.06
C MET A 10 -12.76 -21.80 0.66
N ARG A 11 -13.94 -21.46 0.13
CA ARG A 11 -14.01 -20.43 -0.89
C ARG A 11 -13.43 -19.13 -0.33
N ILE A 12 -12.40 -18.58 -0.98
CA ILE A 12 -11.94 -17.22 -0.71
C ILE A 12 -13.05 -16.32 -1.21
N ILE A 13 -13.82 -15.78 -0.27
CA ILE A 13 -14.82 -14.76 -0.57
C ILE A 13 -14.16 -13.40 -0.34
N ASP A 14 -14.24 -12.52 -1.32
CA ASP A 14 -13.62 -11.19 -1.29
C ASP A 14 -14.43 -10.20 -0.42
N PHE A 15 -14.69 -10.53 0.84
CA PHE A 15 -15.18 -9.56 1.82
C PHE A 15 -14.25 -9.48 3.03
N CYS A 16 -13.95 -8.25 3.42
CA CYS A 16 -13.27 -7.98 4.68
C CYS A 16 -14.24 -8.27 5.84
N VAL A 17 -13.99 -9.34 6.57
CA VAL A 17 -14.58 -9.52 7.90
C VAL A 17 -13.78 -8.76 8.94
N GLY A 18 -14.44 -8.28 9.99
CA GLY A 18 -13.75 -7.92 11.21
C GLY A 18 -12.96 -9.13 11.73
N VAL A 19 -11.83 -8.92 12.38
CA VAL A 19 -11.00 -10.06 12.76
C VAL A 19 -11.60 -10.85 13.93
N THR A 20 -12.38 -10.24 14.85
CA THR A 20 -13.16 -11.03 15.83
C THR A 20 -14.06 -12.03 15.12
N GLN A 21 -14.68 -11.62 14.01
CA GLN A 21 -15.45 -12.52 13.15
C GLN A 21 -14.52 -13.53 12.46
N THR A 22 -13.33 -13.14 12.00
CA THR A 22 -12.33 -14.10 11.49
C THR A 22 -12.02 -15.18 12.51
N LEU A 23 -11.78 -14.84 13.77
CA LEU A 23 -11.46 -15.79 14.83
C LEU A 23 -12.64 -16.69 15.15
N ARG A 24 -13.82 -16.09 15.35
CA ARG A 24 -15.05 -16.81 15.58
C ARG A 24 -15.29 -17.83 14.47
N ASN A 25 -15.16 -17.39 13.21
CA ASN A 25 -15.31 -18.27 12.07
C ASN A 25 -14.23 -19.37 12.07
N SER A 26 -12.96 -18.99 12.27
CA SER A 26 -11.82 -19.90 12.21
C SER A 26 -11.81 -20.96 13.31
N TYR A 27 -12.23 -20.63 14.52
CA TYR A 27 -12.06 -21.49 15.69
C TYR A 27 -13.38 -22.07 16.21
N ILE A 28 -14.53 -21.45 15.93
CA ILE A 28 -15.82 -21.84 16.48
C ILE A 28 -16.75 -22.32 15.37
N GLU A 29 -17.05 -21.47 14.38
CA GLU A 29 -18.11 -21.76 13.41
C GLU A 29 -17.70 -22.79 12.35
N TRP A 30 -16.50 -22.66 11.76
CA TRP A 30 -16.07 -23.61 10.73
C TRP A 30 -15.86 -25.02 11.28
N PRO A 31 -15.17 -25.22 12.42
CA PRO A 31 -14.99 -26.57 12.96
C PRO A 31 -16.29 -27.28 13.35
N SER A 32 -17.32 -26.52 13.71
CA SER A 32 -18.63 -27.07 14.11
C SER A 32 -19.59 -27.27 12.93
N ASN A 33 -19.26 -26.75 11.74
CA ASN A 33 -20.14 -26.85 10.58
C ASN A 33 -19.93 -28.22 9.86
N PRO A 34 -20.97 -29.08 9.79
CA PRO A 34 -20.86 -30.40 9.18
C PRO A 34 -20.69 -30.36 7.66
N THR A 35 -21.31 -29.37 6.99
CA THR A 35 -21.13 -29.14 5.55
C THR A 35 -19.68 -28.79 5.25
N TYR A 36 -19.11 -27.90 6.06
CA TYR A 36 -17.70 -27.53 5.95
C TYR A 36 -16.79 -28.74 6.12
N THR A 37 -17.01 -29.53 7.19
CA THR A 37 -16.22 -30.74 7.46
C THR A 37 -16.31 -31.77 6.33
N LYS A 38 -17.45 -31.82 5.61
CA LYS A 38 -17.66 -32.70 4.45
C LYS A 38 -16.89 -32.22 3.21
N GLU A 39 -16.99 -30.94 2.85
CA GLU A 39 -16.24 -30.36 1.70
C GLU A 39 -14.73 -30.49 1.89
N VAL A 40 -14.27 -30.21 3.11
CA VAL A 40 -12.93 -30.45 3.63
C VAL A 40 -12.48 -31.89 3.32
N ARG A 41 -13.22 -32.91 3.79
CA ARG A 41 -12.88 -34.32 3.56
C ARG A 41 -12.85 -34.71 2.07
N MET A 42 -13.74 -34.12 1.26
CA MET A 42 -13.78 -34.39 -0.19
C MET A 42 -12.54 -33.88 -0.91
N ASN A 43 -12.07 -32.68 -0.56
CA ASN A 43 -10.95 -32.04 -1.27
C ASN A 43 -9.57 -32.57 -0.87
N MET A 44 -9.43 -33.22 0.30
CA MET A 44 -8.12 -33.65 0.83
C MET A 44 -7.91 -35.17 0.86
N GLY A 45 -8.87 -35.95 0.38
CA GLY A 45 -8.84 -37.42 0.49
C GLY A 45 -9.12 -37.89 1.92
N GLY A 46 -9.82 -39.02 2.05
CA GLY A 46 -10.43 -39.48 3.31
C GLY A 46 -9.50 -39.73 4.50
N ASN A 47 -8.17 -39.68 4.33
CA ASN A 47 -7.18 -39.97 5.36
C ASN A 47 -6.60 -38.73 6.07
N SER A 48 -6.91 -37.51 5.64
CA SER A 48 -6.42 -36.32 6.34
C SER A 48 -7.19 -36.12 7.66
N THR A 49 -6.50 -36.24 8.79
CA THR A 49 -7.06 -35.83 10.09
C THR A 49 -7.38 -34.32 10.07
N THR A 50 -8.46 -33.92 10.72
CA THR A 50 -8.99 -32.54 10.72
C THR A 50 -8.10 -31.50 11.40
N ASN A 51 -6.88 -31.87 11.82
CA ASN A 51 -6.03 -31.06 12.70
C ASN A 51 -4.97 -30.21 12.00
N ASN A 52 -4.71 -30.41 10.70
CA ASN A 52 -3.60 -29.76 9.98
C ASN A 52 -4.04 -28.67 8.97
N TRP A 53 -5.12 -27.94 9.24
CA TRP A 53 -5.73 -27.03 8.27
C TRP A 53 -5.29 -25.59 8.51
N LEU A 54 -4.84 -24.93 7.45
CA LEU A 54 -4.60 -23.50 7.51
C LEU A 54 -5.93 -22.76 7.42
N ARG A 55 -6.17 -21.91 8.41
CA ARG A 55 -7.33 -21.01 8.48
C ARG A 55 -6.83 -19.59 8.51
N GLY A 56 -7.55 -18.70 7.86
CA GLY A 56 -7.16 -17.30 7.81
C GLY A 56 -8.22 -16.44 7.14
N SER A 57 -7.96 -15.14 7.12
CA SER A 57 -8.75 -14.17 6.39
C SER A 57 -7.84 -13.22 5.62
N LYS A 58 -8.42 -12.65 4.56
CA LYS A 58 -7.78 -11.66 3.70
C LYS A 58 -8.53 -10.35 3.89
N CYS A 59 -7.84 -9.32 4.40
CA CYS A 59 -8.38 -7.97 4.35
C CYS A 59 -7.26 -6.94 4.21
N PRO A 60 -7.21 -6.17 3.10
CA PRO A 60 -6.22 -5.11 2.91
C PRO A 60 -6.23 -4.04 4.01
N ARG A 61 -7.35 -3.88 4.74
CA ARG A 61 -7.47 -2.87 5.81
C ARG A 61 -6.77 -3.27 7.11
N PHE A 62 -6.47 -4.54 7.34
CA PHE A 62 -5.93 -4.98 8.63
C PHE A 62 -4.58 -4.32 8.95
N LEU A 63 -3.73 -4.13 7.94
CA LEU A 63 -2.42 -3.51 8.13
C LEU A 63 -2.50 -2.08 8.69
N ASN A 64 -3.55 -1.35 8.33
CA ASN A 64 -3.74 0.04 8.76
C ASN A 64 -4.44 0.18 10.12
N GLN A 65 -5.05 -0.90 10.62
CA GLN A 65 -5.80 -0.86 11.87
C GLN A 65 -4.87 -1.10 13.06
N ASN A 66 -5.09 -0.38 14.17
CA ASN A 66 -4.45 -0.64 15.48
C ASN A 66 -4.71 -2.05 16.00
N PHE A 67 -5.59 -2.76 15.32
CA PHE A 67 -5.99 -4.10 15.61
C PHE A 67 -4.84 -5.13 15.56
N LEU A 68 -3.94 -5.05 14.57
CA LEU A 68 -2.80 -5.97 14.51
C LEU A 68 -1.91 -5.89 15.77
N LEU A 69 -1.92 -4.75 16.45
CA LEU A 69 -1.17 -4.51 17.69
C LEU A 69 -1.70 -5.39 18.83
N GLY A 70 -3.03 -5.38 19.05
CA GLY A 70 -3.65 -6.23 20.06
C GLY A 70 -3.59 -7.72 19.69
N PHE A 71 -3.59 -8.03 18.40
CA PHE A 71 -3.62 -9.39 17.90
C PHE A 71 -2.29 -10.10 17.95
N GLY A 72 -1.19 -9.37 17.77
CA GLY A 72 0.12 -9.98 17.92
C GLY A 72 0.35 -10.54 19.31
N ALA A 73 -0.19 -9.89 20.34
CA ALA A 73 -0.14 -10.41 21.71
C ALA A 73 -1.03 -11.64 21.93
N LEU A 74 -2.27 -11.64 21.39
CA LEU A 74 -3.23 -12.72 21.61
C LEU A 74 -2.96 -13.96 20.74
N LEU A 75 -2.43 -13.78 19.54
CA LEU A 75 -2.22 -14.83 18.56
C LEU A 75 -0.83 -14.72 17.92
N PRO A 76 0.24 -14.86 18.73
CA PRO A 76 1.63 -14.64 18.29
C PRO A 76 2.07 -15.63 17.19
N LYS A 77 1.41 -16.79 17.08
CA LYS A 77 1.69 -17.80 16.05
C LYS A 77 0.99 -17.55 14.72
N THR A 78 0.14 -16.53 14.63
CA THR A 78 -0.52 -16.19 13.36
C THR A 78 0.53 -15.74 12.35
N LYS A 79 0.55 -16.38 11.18
CA LYS A 79 1.41 -16.02 10.06
C LYS A 79 0.76 -14.89 9.25
N LEU A 80 1.47 -13.78 9.04
CA LEU A 80 0.99 -12.65 8.26
C LEU A 80 1.56 -12.70 6.85
N ILE A 81 0.68 -12.70 5.84
CA ILE A 81 1.09 -12.69 4.43
C ILE A 81 0.76 -11.30 3.86
N ILE A 82 1.79 -10.51 3.58
CA ILE A 82 1.65 -9.11 3.19
C ILE A 82 2.14 -8.93 1.75
N GLY A 83 1.22 -8.58 0.87
CA GLY A 83 1.54 -8.20 -0.50
C GLY A 83 1.67 -6.69 -0.63
N ILE A 84 2.80 -6.24 -1.16
CA ILE A 84 3.01 -4.85 -1.58
C ILE A 84 2.95 -4.74 -3.10
N ARG A 85 2.80 -3.51 -3.58
CA ARG A 85 2.78 -3.18 -5.00
C ARG A 85 3.28 -1.76 -5.18
N HIS A 86 3.86 -1.48 -6.35
CA HIS A 86 4.24 -0.14 -6.76
C HIS A 86 3.07 0.84 -6.50
N PRO A 87 3.26 1.94 -5.75
CA PRO A 87 2.20 2.88 -5.40
C PRO A 87 1.30 3.35 -6.55
N ILE A 88 1.87 3.63 -7.74
CA ILE A 88 1.08 3.93 -8.95
C ILE A 88 0.18 2.77 -9.36
N ASP A 89 0.73 1.56 -9.43
CA ASP A 89 -0.02 0.38 -9.85
C ASP A 89 -1.08 -0.01 -8.79
N TRP A 90 -0.78 0.18 -7.50
CA TRP A 90 -1.73 0.03 -6.40
C TRP A 90 -2.89 1.01 -6.55
N TYR A 91 -2.59 2.29 -6.78
CA TYR A 91 -3.59 3.35 -6.93
C TYR A 91 -4.48 3.10 -8.14
N THR A 92 -3.89 2.74 -9.28
CA THR A 92 -4.60 2.37 -10.51
C THR A 92 -5.56 1.20 -10.27
N SER A 93 -5.07 0.16 -9.58
CA SER A 93 -5.89 -1.01 -9.25
C SER A 93 -7.04 -0.68 -8.32
N PHE A 94 -6.80 0.18 -7.32
CA PHE A 94 -7.82 0.59 -6.38
C PHE A 94 -8.91 1.42 -7.08
N TRP A 95 -8.50 2.35 -7.94
CA TRP A 95 -9.41 3.16 -8.74
C TRP A 95 -10.31 2.29 -9.61
N ASN A 96 -9.71 1.37 -10.37
CA ASN A 96 -10.44 0.48 -11.26
C ASN A 96 -11.42 -0.44 -10.51
N MET A 97 -11.07 -0.85 -9.29
CA MET A 97 -11.96 -1.63 -8.43
C MET A 97 -13.16 -0.81 -7.91
N ALA A 98 -12.94 0.47 -7.58
CA ALA A 98 -14.00 1.31 -7.04
C ALA A 98 -15.06 1.71 -8.09
N GLY A 99 -14.76 1.67 -9.40
CA GLY A 99 -15.75 1.80 -10.48
C GLY A 99 -16.31 3.22 -10.67
N ASN A 100 -17.48 3.36 -11.31
CA ASN A 100 -18.08 4.65 -11.72
C ASN A 100 -18.35 5.64 -10.57
N SER A 101 -18.36 5.20 -9.31
CA SER A 101 -18.43 6.09 -8.15
C SER A 101 -17.17 6.94 -7.96
N THR A 102 -16.09 6.67 -8.72
CA THR A 102 -14.82 7.40 -8.65
C THR A 102 -14.60 8.49 -9.68
N LYS A 103 -15.39 8.61 -10.77
CA LYS A 103 -15.24 9.76 -11.69
C LYS A 103 -15.40 11.09 -10.94
N SER A 104 -16.29 11.12 -9.94
CA SER A 104 -16.47 12.24 -9.00
C SER A 104 -15.30 12.44 -8.02
N LEU A 105 -14.45 11.45 -7.77
CA LEU A 105 -13.41 11.53 -6.74
C LEU A 105 -12.26 12.47 -7.14
N LEU A 106 -11.80 12.45 -8.40
CA LEU A 106 -10.72 13.34 -8.88
C LEU A 106 -11.16 14.80 -8.90
N GLU A 107 -12.39 15.06 -9.36
CA GLU A 107 -13.03 16.39 -9.33
C GLU A 107 -13.22 16.91 -7.89
N ASN A 108 -13.25 16.02 -6.91
CA ASN A 108 -13.39 16.34 -5.49
C ASN A 108 -12.08 16.30 -4.68
N ILE A 109 -10.93 16.03 -5.30
CA ILE A 109 -9.62 16.17 -4.63
C ILE A 109 -9.29 17.66 -4.53
N LYS A 110 -9.61 18.29 -3.39
CA LYS A 110 -9.15 19.65 -3.04
C LYS A 110 -7.94 19.56 -2.09
N ILE A 111 -6.99 20.48 -2.20
CA ILE A 111 -5.87 20.65 -1.24
C ILE A 111 -6.42 21.37 -0.01
N CYS A 112 -6.07 20.90 1.20
CA CYS A 112 -6.62 21.45 2.44
C CYS A 112 -6.14 22.89 2.67
N PRO A 113 -7.04 23.86 2.89
CA PRO A 113 -6.64 25.20 3.32
C PRO A 113 -6.21 25.24 4.81
N CYS A 114 -6.55 24.20 5.59
CA CYS A 114 -6.44 24.17 7.05
C CYS A 114 -6.11 22.77 7.60
N PRO A 115 -4.87 22.27 7.49
CA PRO A 115 -4.49 20.98 8.07
C PRO A 115 -4.64 20.99 9.59
N VAL A 116 -5.14 19.88 10.16
CA VAL A 116 -5.14 19.67 11.62
C VAL A 116 -3.72 19.26 12.01
N ASN A 117 -3.16 19.88 13.05
CA ASN A 117 -1.83 19.48 13.50
C ASN A 117 -1.87 18.00 13.97
N PRO A 118 -1.07 17.11 13.38
CA PRO A 118 -1.17 15.67 13.59
C PRO A 118 -0.69 15.23 14.98
N GLN A 119 0.09 16.06 15.69
CA GLN A 119 0.60 15.77 17.03
C GLN A 119 -0.41 16.15 18.13
N THR A 120 -1.18 17.21 17.91
CA THR A 120 -2.06 17.79 18.94
C THR A 120 -3.54 17.58 18.66
N GLY A 121 -3.91 17.29 17.41
CA GLY A 121 -5.30 17.29 16.97
C GLY A 121 -5.93 18.69 16.92
N ILE A 122 -5.14 19.75 17.13
CA ILE A 122 -5.64 21.13 17.24
C ILE A 122 -5.55 21.82 15.86
N ARG A 123 -6.62 22.52 15.49
CA ARG A 123 -6.72 23.29 14.25
C ARG A 123 -6.04 24.67 14.43
N PRO A 124 -5.33 25.22 13.43
CA PRO A 124 -4.82 26.59 13.50
C PRO A 124 -5.95 27.59 13.77
N LYS A 125 -5.77 28.52 14.72
CA LYS A 125 -6.79 29.52 15.12
C LYS A 125 -7.35 30.39 13.99
N LYS A 126 -6.65 30.47 12.85
CA LYS A 126 -7.08 31.23 11.67
C LYS A 126 -8.08 30.51 10.76
N CYS A 127 -8.50 29.30 11.10
CA CYS A 127 -9.46 28.53 10.31
C CYS A 127 -10.89 28.80 10.82
N PRO A 128 -11.77 29.41 10.01
CA PRO A 128 -13.15 29.65 10.41
C PRO A 128 -13.86 28.34 10.80
N ASP A 129 -14.64 28.37 11.89
CA ASP A 129 -15.46 27.25 12.34
C ASP A 129 -16.49 26.80 11.29
N SER A 130 -16.77 27.66 10.31
CA SER A 130 -17.68 27.45 9.20
C SER A 130 -17.10 26.66 8.02
N TYR A 131 -15.81 26.28 8.03
CA TYR A 131 -15.31 25.28 7.06
C TYR A 131 -15.72 23.89 7.53
N PRO A 132 -16.69 23.22 6.87
CA PRO A 132 -17.14 21.88 7.26
C PRO A 132 -16.04 20.86 6.93
N ASN A 133 -15.11 20.62 7.86
CA ASN A 133 -14.12 19.52 7.80
C ASN A 133 -13.64 19.19 6.37
N GLU A 134 -13.26 20.22 5.59
CA GLU A 134 -13.15 20.10 4.14
C GLU A 134 -11.79 19.54 3.68
N VAL A 135 -11.89 18.67 2.66
CA VAL A 135 -10.94 17.75 2.02
C VAL A 135 -9.45 18.15 2.02
N CYS A 136 -8.59 17.24 2.48
CA CYS A 136 -7.14 17.30 2.32
C CYS A 136 -6.67 16.40 1.19
N SER A 137 -5.86 16.94 0.28
CA SER A 137 -5.01 16.16 -0.61
C SER A 137 -3.83 15.61 0.19
N GLY A 138 -3.85 14.31 0.48
CA GLY A 138 -2.75 13.66 1.21
C GLY A 138 -3.16 12.94 2.48
N GLU A 139 -4.34 13.24 3.05
CA GLU A 139 -4.87 12.58 4.25
C GLU A 139 -6.23 11.93 3.95
N CYS A 140 -6.44 10.71 4.45
CA CYS A 140 -7.68 10.00 4.20
C CYS A 140 -8.81 10.53 5.08
N ARG A 141 -9.83 11.14 4.47
CA ARG A 141 -11.11 11.37 5.16
C ARG A 141 -11.66 10.07 5.74
N CYS A 142 -12.30 10.16 6.91
CA CYS A 142 -13.26 9.15 7.37
C CYS A 142 -14.35 8.98 6.30
N GLY A 143 -14.38 7.82 5.65
CA GLY A 143 -15.37 7.49 4.61
C GLY A 143 -14.86 7.58 3.16
N SER A 144 -13.76 8.30 2.88
CA SER A 144 -13.17 8.22 1.55
C SER A 144 -12.48 6.87 1.37
N THR A 145 -12.88 6.15 0.33
CA THR A 145 -12.27 4.87 -0.03
C THR A 145 -10.88 5.09 -0.64
N LEU A 146 -10.65 6.21 -1.33
CA LEU A 146 -9.40 6.52 -2.00
C LEU A 146 -8.77 7.81 -1.50
N CYS A 147 -7.48 7.75 -1.20
CA CYS A 147 -6.68 8.87 -0.70
C CYS A 147 -5.21 8.56 -0.94
N LEU A 148 -4.43 9.60 -1.18
CA LEU A 148 -2.99 9.50 -1.41
C LEU A 148 -2.24 8.90 -0.21
N HIS A 149 -2.66 9.20 1.04
CA HIS A 149 -2.01 8.63 2.23
C HIS A 149 -1.94 7.10 2.22
N ARG A 150 -2.94 6.42 1.64
CA ARG A 150 -2.97 4.95 1.61
C ARG A 150 -1.89 4.35 0.72
N SER A 151 -1.26 5.13 -0.16
CA SER A 151 -0.13 4.66 -0.94
C SER A 151 1.20 4.70 -0.17
N ARG A 152 1.23 5.27 1.04
CA ARG A 152 2.37 5.21 1.98
C ARG A 152 2.46 3.85 2.68
N LEU A 153 2.59 2.79 1.88
CA LEU A 153 2.54 1.40 2.35
C LEU A 153 3.65 1.06 3.36
N HIS A 154 4.75 1.80 3.37
CA HIS A 154 5.83 1.64 4.34
C HIS A 154 5.43 2.02 5.76
N LEU A 155 4.52 2.98 5.97
CA LEU A 155 4.09 3.37 7.31
C LEU A 155 3.44 2.22 8.09
N PRO A 156 2.37 1.57 7.59
CA PRO A 156 1.74 0.49 8.31
C PRO A 156 2.62 -0.77 8.40
N LEU A 157 3.59 -0.95 7.49
CA LEU A 157 4.63 -1.99 7.61
C LEU A 157 5.63 -1.69 8.74
N ALA A 158 6.16 -0.48 8.80
CA ALA A 158 7.08 -0.03 9.83
C ALA A 158 6.47 -0.13 11.23
N ARG A 159 5.16 0.14 11.34
CA ARG A 159 4.40 -0.04 12.59
C ARG A 159 4.45 -1.46 13.13
N LEU A 160 4.68 -2.49 12.31
CA LEU A 160 4.80 -3.87 12.79
C LEU A 160 6.05 -4.09 13.65
N GLY A 161 7.01 -3.15 13.63
CA GLY A 161 8.19 -3.22 14.49
C GLY A 161 9.22 -4.26 14.08
N LYS A 162 9.32 -4.50 12.77
CA LYS A 162 10.35 -5.40 12.22
C LYS A 162 11.70 -4.71 12.05
N THR A 163 11.72 -3.40 12.16
CA THR A 163 12.92 -2.56 12.19
C THR A 163 13.02 -1.79 13.51
N THR A 164 14.18 -1.20 13.78
CA THR A 164 14.44 -0.45 15.02
C THR A 164 13.68 0.88 15.08
N LEU A 165 13.29 1.46 13.94
CA LEU A 165 12.74 2.82 13.82
C LEU A 165 13.67 3.88 14.40
N SER A 166 14.96 3.82 14.02
CA SER A 166 15.95 4.83 14.42
C SER A 166 15.58 6.22 13.89
N LYS A 167 16.26 7.26 14.40
CA LYS A 167 16.03 8.64 13.95
C LYS A 167 16.32 8.80 12.45
N GLU A 168 17.34 8.12 11.96
CA GLU A 168 17.76 8.10 10.56
C GLU A 168 16.75 7.34 9.69
N GLU A 169 16.21 6.22 10.20
CA GLU A 169 15.16 5.46 9.52
C GLU A 169 13.89 6.29 9.31
N ARG A 170 13.49 7.05 10.34
CA ARG A 170 12.25 7.85 10.32
C ARG A 170 12.24 8.93 9.23
N GLN A 171 13.42 9.41 8.83
CA GLN A 171 13.57 10.34 7.69
C GLN A 171 13.06 9.75 6.37
N TRP A 172 13.00 8.43 6.23
CA TRP A 172 12.47 7.77 5.03
C TRP A 172 11.01 7.35 5.15
N LEU A 173 10.45 7.38 6.36
CA LEU A 173 9.06 6.97 6.60
C LEU A 173 8.09 8.11 6.37
N ALA A 174 8.45 9.30 6.85
CA ALA A 174 7.55 10.43 6.90
C ALA A 174 8.31 11.77 6.90
N PRO A 175 9.22 12.01 5.94
CA PRO A 175 10.07 13.21 5.95
C PRO A 175 9.28 14.51 5.90
N THR A 176 8.06 14.48 5.38
CA THR A 176 7.22 15.67 5.21
C THR A 176 6.01 15.72 6.14
N ASP A 177 5.94 14.82 7.11
CA ASP A 177 4.95 14.94 8.18
C ASP A 177 5.50 15.94 9.22
N ASP A 178 4.62 16.66 9.91
CA ASP A 178 5.02 17.69 10.89
C ASP A 178 5.93 17.15 12.01
N ASP A 179 5.83 15.85 12.30
CA ASP A 179 6.64 15.16 13.29
C ASP A 179 7.83 14.39 12.70
N GLY A 180 8.06 14.44 11.39
CA GLY A 180 9.09 13.65 10.72
C GLY A 180 8.94 12.14 10.94
N GLY A 181 7.73 11.65 11.24
CA GLY A 181 7.47 10.26 11.60
C GLY A 181 7.82 9.90 13.04
N MET A 182 8.12 10.86 13.92
CA MET A 182 8.48 10.59 15.32
C MET A 182 7.35 9.94 16.12
N ASN A 183 6.09 10.21 15.80
CA ASN A 183 4.94 9.57 16.47
C ASN A 183 4.57 8.21 15.85
N LEU A 184 5.32 7.73 14.86
CA LEU A 184 5.09 6.39 14.33
C LEU A 184 5.37 5.35 15.41
N PHE A 185 4.30 4.70 15.86
CA PHE A 185 4.31 3.68 16.89
C PHE A 185 5.01 2.40 16.43
N ASN A 186 5.94 1.89 17.22
CA ASN A 186 6.58 0.58 17.02
C ASN A 186 5.81 -0.49 17.81
N ALA A 187 5.07 -1.35 17.11
CA ALA A 187 4.32 -2.42 17.76
C ALA A 187 5.17 -3.58 18.28
N ASN A 188 6.32 -3.79 17.66
CA ASN A 188 7.17 -4.97 17.84
C ASN A 188 6.36 -6.29 17.92
N ILE A 189 5.47 -6.53 16.95
CA ILE A 189 4.67 -7.76 16.96
C ILE A 189 5.57 -8.98 16.74
N THR A 190 5.27 -10.10 17.40
CA THR A 190 6.06 -11.34 17.30
C THR A 190 5.65 -12.23 16.13
N ASN A 191 4.56 -11.89 15.45
CA ASN A 191 4.04 -12.68 14.33
C ASN A 191 5.07 -12.85 13.20
N PRO A 192 5.23 -14.07 12.66
CA PRO A 192 5.97 -14.28 11.44
C PRO A 192 5.33 -13.53 10.26
N ILE A 193 6.15 -12.88 9.44
CA ILE A 193 5.71 -12.14 8.25
C ILE A 193 6.29 -12.77 6.99
N PHE A 194 5.45 -12.92 5.98
CA PHE A 194 5.86 -13.18 4.60
C PHE A 194 5.56 -11.95 3.76
N LEU A 195 6.60 -11.25 3.31
CA LEU A 195 6.50 -10.06 2.47
C LEU A 195 6.81 -10.41 1.02
N TYR A 196 5.99 -9.93 0.09
CA TYR A 196 6.20 -10.11 -1.34
C TYR A 196 5.66 -8.95 -2.16
N ASP A 197 6.17 -8.78 -3.38
CA ASP A 197 5.58 -7.90 -4.38
C ASP A 197 4.60 -8.69 -5.26
N MET A 198 3.45 -8.09 -5.59
CA MET A 198 2.42 -8.73 -6.41
C MET A 198 2.90 -9.22 -7.79
N LYS A 199 3.96 -8.64 -8.38
CA LYS A 199 4.57 -9.08 -9.64
C LYS A 199 5.19 -10.48 -9.49
N GLN A 200 5.78 -10.80 -8.33
CA GLN A 200 6.41 -12.10 -8.08
C GLN A 200 5.42 -13.26 -8.19
N MET A 201 4.14 -13.04 -7.85
CA MET A 201 3.11 -14.07 -7.99
C MET A 201 2.98 -14.65 -9.41
N LYS A 202 3.32 -13.84 -10.43
CA LYS A 202 3.18 -14.21 -11.84
C LYS A 202 4.49 -14.68 -12.45
N SER A 203 5.60 -14.06 -12.07
CA SER A 203 6.88 -14.20 -12.78
C SER A 203 7.91 -15.05 -12.03
N ASP A 204 7.71 -15.29 -10.74
CA ASP A 204 8.71 -15.93 -9.89
C ASP A 204 8.32 -17.37 -9.59
N VAL A 205 9.06 -18.32 -10.18
CA VAL A 205 8.88 -19.76 -9.93
C VAL A 205 9.14 -20.10 -8.45
N GLY A 206 10.03 -19.34 -7.79
CA GLY A 206 10.37 -19.52 -6.39
C GLY A 206 9.29 -19.04 -5.41
N PHE A 207 8.48 -18.04 -5.80
CA PHE A 207 7.47 -17.44 -4.91
C PHE A 207 6.55 -18.48 -4.24
N TRP A 208 6.07 -19.46 -5.01
CA TRP A 208 5.14 -20.47 -4.49
C TRP A 208 5.82 -21.50 -3.58
N ASN A 209 7.12 -21.75 -3.78
CA ASN A 209 7.92 -22.59 -2.88
C ASN A 209 8.22 -21.84 -1.58
N ASP A 210 8.51 -20.54 -1.66
CA ASP A 210 8.76 -19.70 -0.48
C ASP A 210 7.52 -19.61 0.41
N ILE A 211 6.34 -19.37 -0.18
CA ILE A 211 5.10 -19.30 0.59
C ILE A 211 4.67 -20.68 1.12
N ALA A 212 4.95 -21.77 0.38
CA ALA A 212 4.73 -23.13 0.87
C ALA A 212 5.59 -23.44 2.11
N SER A 213 6.89 -23.14 2.02
CA SER A 213 7.85 -23.28 3.10
C SER A 213 7.48 -22.43 4.31
N PHE A 214 7.18 -21.14 4.09
CA PHE A 214 6.72 -20.23 5.15
C PHE A 214 5.47 -20.75 5.85
N LEU A 215 4.52 -21.32 5.10
CA LEU A 215 3.30 -21.90 5.65
C LEU A 215 3.52 -23.27 6.31
N GLY A 216 4.61 -23.97 6.01
CA GLY A 216 4.87 -25.32 6.48
C GLY A 216 4.06 -26.38 5.72
N VAL A 217 3.79 -26.14 4.45
CA VAL A 217 3.10 -27.07 3.54
C VAL A 217 4.06 -27.54 2.46
N SER A 218 3.87 -28.76 1.95
CA SER A 218 4.77 -29.35 0.95
C SER A 218 4.71 -28.65 -0.40
N HIS A 219 3.53 -28.19 -0.81
CA HIS A 219 3.31 -27.58 -2.12
C HIS A 219 2.03 -26.72 -2.13
N ILE A 220 2.01 -25.69 -2.97
CA ILE A 220 0.83 -24.85 -3.24
C ILE A 220 0.56 -24.87 -4.74
N PRO A 221 -0.54 -25.51 -5.19
CA PRO A 221 -0.83 -25.62 -6.62
C PRO A 221 -1.02 -24.24 -7.26
N ASN A 222 -0.29 -23.98 -8.34
CA ASN A 222 -0.18 -22.66 -8.95
C ASN A 222 -0.33 -22.65 -10.48
N GLU A 223 -0.52 -23.81 -11.09
CA GLU A 223 -0.52 -24.02 -12.54
C GLU A 223 -1.64 -23.24 -13.24
N GLU A 224 -2.74 -22.99 -12.53
CA GLU A 224 -3.90 -22.27 -13.04
C GLU A 224 -4.08 -20.92 -12.35
N TYR A 225 -3.01 -20.27 -11.91
CA TYR A 225 -3.12 -18.96 -11.29
C TYR A 225 -3.85 -17.98 -12.22
N ARG A 226 -5.08 -17.62 -11.84
CA ARG A 226 -5.83 -16.53 -12.45
C ARG A 226 -5.82 -15.36 -11.49
N GLY A 227 -5.29 -14.22 -11.94
CA GLY A 227 -5.49 -12.97 -11.23
C GLY A 227 -6.99 -12.70 -11.13
N SER A 228 -7.46 -12.21 -9.98
CA SER A 228 -8.83 -11.70 -9.88
C SER A 228 -8.93 -10.48 -10.79
N HIS A 229 -9.45 -10.68 -12.00
CA HIS A 229 -9.71 -9.58 -12.91
C HIS A 229 -10.96 -8.85 -12.39
N GLY A 230 -10.82 -7.56 -12.09
CA GLY A 230 -11.99 -6.70 -11.87
C GLY A 230 -12.89 -6.71 -13.11
N LEU A 231 -14.12 -6.20 -12.95
CA LEU A 231 -15.13 -6.10 -14.01
C LEU A 231 -14.50 -5.57 -15.31
N ARG A 232 -14.41 -6.43 -16.33
CA ARG A 232 -13.70 -6.15 -17.60
C ARG A 232 -14.45 -5.15 -18.49
N ASP A 233 -15.74 -4.96 -18.26
CA ASP A 233 -16.61 -4.16 -19.14
C ASP A 233 -16.61 -2.66 -18.82
N ARG A 234 -15.69 -2.19 -17.98
CA ARG A 234 -15.59 -0.77 -17.59
C ARG A 234 -14.34 -0.13 -18.15
N GLU A 235 -14.47 1.13 -18.57
CA GLU A 235 -13.34 1.99 -18.92
C GLU A 235 -12.33 1.97 -17.75
N GLN A 236 -11.16 1.39 -17.99
CA GLN A 236 -10.10 1.32 -17.00
C GLN A 236 -9.37 2.65 -16.97
N LEU A 237 -9.13 3.17 -15.77
CA LEU A 237 -8.28 4.33 -15.59
C LEU A 237 -6.88 4.03 -16.13
N ASN A 238 -6.42 4.86 -17.06
CA ASN A 238 -5.05 4.87 -17.53
C ASN A 238 -4.25 5.96 -16.80
N MET A 239 -3.59 5.60 -15.69
CA MET A 239 -2.72 6.51 -14.93
C MET A 239 -1.50 7.02 -15.72
N CYS A 240 -1.21 6.46 -16.89
CA CYS A 240 -0.14 6.93 -17.78
C CYS A 240 -0.57 8.04 -18.76
N GLY A 241 -1.85 8.44 -18.73
CA GLY A 241 -2.32 9.62 -19.45
C GLY A 241 -1.70 10.91 -18.91
N SER A 242 -1.48 11.90 -19.78
CA SER A 242 -0.88 13.19 -19.42
C SER A 242 -1.67 13.97 -18.38
N VAL A 243 -3.00 13.84 -18.38
CA VAL A 243 -3.90 14.46 -17.39
C VAL A 243 -3.62 14.00 -15.95
N HIS A 244 -2.94 12.87 -15.78
CA HIS A 244 -2.58 12.32 -14.46
C HIS A 244 -1.12 12.56 -14.08
N ASP A 245 -0.32 13.28 -14.88
CA ASP A 245 1.10 13.48 -14.61
C ASP A 245 1.34 14.17 -13.25
N TYR A 246 0.53 15.18 -12.89
CA TYR A 246 0.60 15.84 -11.58
C TYR A 246 0.23 14.91 -10.43
N LEU A 247 -0.86 14.16 -10.53
CA LEU A 247 -1.22 13.18 -9.49
C LEU A 247 -0.13 12.10 -9.34
N ARG A 248 0.45 11.66 -10.46
CA ARG A 248 1.50 10.67 -10.50
C ARG A 248 2.77 11.19 -9.84
N SER A 249 3.15 12.45 -10.04
CA SER A 249 4.32 13.05 -9.37
C SER A 249 4.17 13.07 -7.85
N LEU A 250 2.95 13.33 -7.33
CA LEU A 250 2.66 13.25 -5.90
C LEU A 250 2.79 11.81 -5.35
N ILE A 251 2.28 10.81 -6.06
CA ILE A 251 2.38 9.41 -5.61
C ILE A 251 3.81 8.89 -5.73
N MET A 252 4.55 9.31 -6.76
CA MET A 252 5.93 8.88 -6.99
C MET A 252 6.86 9.28 -5.85
N LYS A 253 6.58 10.39 -5.16
CA LYS A 253 7.28 10.72 -3.91
C LYS A 253 7.18 9.61 -2.87
N TYR A 254 5.97 9.09 -2.61
CA TYR A 254 5.78 7.97 -1.68
C TYR A 254 6.37 6.67 -2.20
N SER A 255 6.39 6.48 -3.51
CA SER A 255 7.06 5.34 -4.16
C SER A 255 8.56 5.34 -3.90
N TYR A 256 9.20 6.50 -4.03
CA TYR A 256 10.60 6.68 -3.71
C TYR A 256 10.89 6.43 -2.23
N GLU A 257 10.11 7.04 -1.32
CA GLU A 257 10.24 6.84 0.13
C GLU A 257 10.12 5.36 0.53
N LEU A 258 9.09 4.67 0.01
CA LEU A 258 8.89 3.23 0.20
C LEU A 258 10.10 2.43 -0.29
N SER A 259 10.60 2.73 -1.50
CA SER A 259 11.77 2.06 -2.08
C SER A 259 13.00 2.23 -1.20
N MET A 260 13.30 3.47 -0.80
CA MET A 260 14.48 3.80 -0.02
C MET A 260 14.42 3.16 1.36
N TRP A 261 13.28 3.25 2.04
CA TRP A 261 13.10 2.62 3.36
C TRP A 261 13.26 1.10 3.29
N LEU A 262 12.66 0.44 2.28
CA LEU A 262 12.77 -1.00 2.11
C LEU A 262 14.23 -1.43 1.90
N GLN A 263 14.97 -0.74 1.03
CA GLN A 263 16.35 -1.09 0.70
C GLN A 263 17.35 -0.77 1.80
N LEU A 264 17.20 0.37 2.48
CA LEU A 264 18.17 0.82 3.47
C LEU A 264 17.95 0.21 4.85
N TYR A 265 16.69 -0.09 5.21
CA TYR A 265 16.34 -0.50 6.58
C TYR A 265 15.63 -1.85 6.62
N PHE A 266 14.47 -1.98 5.97
CA PHE A 266 13.65 -3.17 6.16
C PHE A 266 14.34 -4.45 5.70
N ILE A 267 14.84 -4.49 4.47
CA ILE A 267 15.43 -5.70 3.88
C ILE A 267 16.76 -6.06 4.57
N PRO A 268 17.73 -5.14 4.76
CA PRO A 268 18.99 -5.49 5.43
C PRO A 268 18.81 -5.98 6.87
N GLN A 269 17.94 -5.33 7.66
CA GLN A 269 17.70 -5.73 9.05
C GLN A 269 17.00 -7.08 9.15
N THR A 270 16.08 -7.36 8.21
CA THR A 270 15.34 -8.63 8.21
C THR A 270 16.20 -9.81 7.75
N VAL A 271 16.99 -9.64 6.69
CA VAL A 271 17.89 -10.70 6.19
C VAL A 271 18.99 -11.05 7.19
N SER A 272 19.56 -10.06 7.89
CA SER A 272 20.73 -10.27 8.73
C SER A 272 20.40 -10.78 10.14
N ASN A 273 19.30 -10.30 10.74
CA ASN A 273 19.10 -10.38 12.19
C ASN A 273 17.75 -10.96 12.61
N ARG A 274 16.89 -11.37 11.67
CA ARG A 274 15.51 -11.77 11.99
C ARG A 274 15.12 -13.09 11.33
N ASN A 275 14.51 -13.97 12.11
CA ASN A 275 13.92 -15.23 11.65
C ASN A 275 12.39 -15.17 11.49
N ASP A 276 11.77 -14.07 11.94
CA ASP A 276 10.33 -13.85 11.92
C ASP A 276 9.87 -13.04 10.70
N VAL A 277 10.76 -12.78 9.74
CA VAL A 277 10.43 -12.16 8.46
C VAL A 277 11.01 -12.99 7.33
N THR A 278 10.16 -13.37 6.39
CA THR A 278 10.51 -14.04 5.14
C THR A 278 10.17 -13.10 4.00
N ILE A 279 11.12 -12.86 3.10
CA ILE A 279 10.94 -12.08 1.87
C ILE A 279 10.89 -13.05 0.69
N ALA A 280 9.85 -12.96 -0.13
CA ALA A 280 9.71 -13.81 -1.30
C ALA A 280 10.83 -13.60 -2.33
N GLY A 281 11.17 -14.66 -3.06
CA GLY A 281 12.32 -14.77 -3.94
C GLY A 281 13.57 -15.30 -3.23
N GLY A 282 13.54 -15.43 -1.90
CA GLY A 282 14.69 -15.72 -1.05
C GLY A 282 14.76 -17.14 -0.50
N PHE A 283 14.31 -18.19 -1.20
CA PHE A 283 14.45 -19.58 -0.73
C PHE A 283 15.89 -19.84 -0.23
N ASN A 284 16.05 -20.29 1.02
CA ASN A 284 17.30 -20.41 1.77
C ASN A 284 18.01 -19.09 2.16
N ASN A 285 17.31 -17.96 2.27
CA ASN A 285 17.84 -16.65 2.70
C ASN A 285 19.01 -16.09 1.85
N THR A 286 19.27 -16.64 0.67
CA THR A 286 20.49 -16.30 -0.09
C THR A 286 20.25 -15.40 -1.30
N ASN A 287 19.00 -15.21 -1.76
CA ASN A 287 18.76 -14.46 -3.00
C ASN A 287 17.52 -13.56 -2.97
N THR A 288 17.50 -12.54 -2.12
CA THR A 288 16.45 -11.50 -2.17
C THR A 288 16.56 -10.57 -3.38
N ASN A 289 17.45 -10.84 -4.35
CA ASN A 289 17.72 -9.95 -5.48
C ASN A 289 16.48 -9.72 -6.37
N SER A 290 15.64 -10.74 -6.56
CA SER A 290 14.38 -10.61 -7.31
C SER A 290 13.48 -9.53 -6.69
N PHE A 291 13.28 -9.59 -5.37
CA PHE A 291 12.51 -8.59 -4.63
C PHE A 291 13.21 -7.23 -4.60
N MET A 292 14.53 -7.19 -4.37
CA MET A 292 15.32 -5.96 -4.37
C MET A 292 15.23 -5.23 -5.72
N ASN A 293 15.33 -5.94 -6.85
CA ASN A 293 15.19 -5.36 -8.18
C ASN A 293 13.79 -4.78 -8.43
N ILE A 294 12.75 -5.46 -7.92
CA ILE A 294 11.38 -4.94 -8.01
C ILE A 294 11.25 -3.67 -7.16
N VAL A 295 11.78 -3.67 -5.93
CA VAL A 295 11.75 -2.50 -5.05
C VAL A 295 12.57 -1.36 -5.66
N GLU A 296 13.72 -1.62 -6.27
CA GLU A 296 14.50 -0.61 -7.02
C GLU A 296 13.67 0.06 -8.11
N SER A 297 12.84 -0.70 -8.82
CA SER A 297 11.97 -0.14 -9.85
C SER A 297 10.95 0.88 -9.30
N TYR A 298 10.67 0.87 -7.99
CA TYR A 298 9.73 1.82 -7.38
C TYR A 298 10.25 3.26 -7.36
N LYS A 299 11.56 3.48 -7.54
CA LYS A 299 12.13 4.83 -7.65
C LYS A 299 11.73 5.51 -8.96
N TYR A 300 11.31 4.75 -9.97
CA TYR A 300 11.08 5.23 -11.33
C TYR A 300 9.59 5.26 -11.67
N ASP A 301 9.18 6.27 -12.44
CA ASP A 301 7.81 6.36 -12.94
C ASP A 301 7.54 5.18 -13.90
N PRO A 302 6.57 4.30 -13.61
CA PRO A 302 6.27 3.15 -14.47
C PRO A 302 5.70 3.56 -15.83
N CYS A 303 5.27 4.81 -15.97
CA CYS A 303 4.84 5.38 -17.25
C CYS A 303 5.99 6.07 -18.01
N GLU A 304 7.18 6.15 -17.42
CA GLU A 304 8.40 6.74 -17.99
C GLU A 304 8.26 8.19 -18.46
N ARG A 305 7.34 8.96 -17.88
CA ARG A 305 7.08 10.37 -18.26
C ARG A 305 7.65 11.36 -17.25
N LEU A 306 7.83 10.92 -16.01
CA LEU A 306 8.41 11.72 -14.93
C LEU A 306 9.85 11.28 -14.63
N ILE A 307 10.70 12.24 -14.28
CA ILE A 307 12.04 12.02 -13.71
C ILE A 307 12.10 12.72 -12.36
N ARG A 308 12.71 12.06 -11.39
CA ARG A 308 13.04 12.68 -10.09
C ARG A 308 14.25 13.59 -10.28
N ARG A 309 14.12 14.86 -9.94
CA ARG A 309 15.23 15.81 -9.94
C ARG A 309 16.10 15.59 -8.71
N ASP A 310 17.41 15.55 -8.89
CA ASP A 310 18.34 15.26 -7.78
C ASP A 310 18.41 16.39 -6.74
N SER A 311 18.21 17.64 -7.16
CA SER A 311 18.36 18.82 -6.30
C SER A 311 17.31 18.93 -5.20
N ASP A 312 16.06 18.60 -5.50
CA ASP A 312 14.90 18.78 -4.61
C ASP A 312 14.09 17.50 -4.40
N GLY A 313 14.38 16.45 -5.16
CA GLY A 313 13.64 15.19 -5.11
C GLY A 313 12.25 15.23 -5.70
N ILE A 314 11.89 16.31 -6.41
CA ILE A 314 10.58 16.48 -7.04
C ILE A 314 10.55 15.71 -8.36
N TYR A 315 9.42 15.07 -8.66
CA TYR A 315 9.18 14.43 -9.95
C TYR A 315 8.64 15.45 -10.96
N VAL A 316 9.38 15.67 -12.04
CA VAL A 316 9.07 16.62 -13.13
C VAL A 316 8.98 15.93 -14.48
N LEU A 317 8.37 16.56 -15.48
CA LEU A 317 8.24 15.96 -16.80
C LEU A 317 9.60 15.86 -17.50
N LYS A 318 9.88 14.72 -18.16
CA LYS A 318 11.13 14.51 -18.92
C LYS A 318 11.41 15.62 -19.95
N LYS A 319 10.35 16.19 -20.53
CA LYS A 319 10.44 17.24 -21.56
C LYS A 319 10.96 18.57 -20.99
N GLU A 320 10.68 18.87 -19.73
CA GLU A 320 11.08 20.13 -19.09
C GLU A 320 12.60 20.18 -18.88
N LEU A 321 13.23 19.05 -18.55
CA LEU A 321 14.69 18.96 -18.36
C LEU A 321 15.48 19.16 -19.66
N ARG A 322 14.94 18.75 -20.81
CA ARG A 322 15.61 18.96 -22.10
C ARG A 322 15.65 20.43 -22.53
N SER A 323 14.76 21.26 -21.97
CA SER A 323 14.68 22.67 -22.32
C SER A 323 15.68 23.54 -21.54
N SER A 324 16.14 23.10 -20.37
CA SER A 324 17.16 23.83 -19.60
C SER A 324 18.58 23.63 -20.14
N ASP A 325 18.87 22.47 -20.73
CA ASP A 325 20.23 22.13 -21.18
C ASP A 325 20.58 22.73 -22.56
N ASN A 326 19.57 23.18 -23.32
CA ASN A 326 19.75 23.78 -24.65
C ASN A 326 19.65 25.33 -24.65
N LYS A 327 19.57 26.00 -23.49
CA LYS A 327 19.62 27.47 -23.40
C LYS A 327 21.06 28.01 -23.39
N GLY A 328 21.89 27.50 -24.29
CA GLY A 328 23.07 28.21 -24.77
C GLY A 328 22.66 29.06 -25.97
N ASP A 329 22.58 30.37 -25.76
CA ASP A 329 22.61 31.42 -26.79
C ASP A 329 21.47 31.55 -27.83
N ASP A 330 20.19 31.36 -27.47
CA ASP A 330 19.11 31.81 -28.36
C ASP A 330 17.90 32.39 -27.62
N GLU A 331 17.36 33.45 -28.24
CA GLU A 331 16.33 34.40 -27.81
C GLU A 331 15.14 33.81 -27.03
N GLU A 332 14.74 34.58 -26.02
CA GLU A 332 13.68 34.29 -25.07
C GLU A 332 12.28 34.33 -25.74
N VAL A 333 11.83 33.21 -26.31
CA VAL A 333 10.43 33.04 -26.74
C VAL A 333 9.60 32.52 -25.57
N SER A 334 8.85 33.42 -24.94
CA SER A 334 7.89 33.11 -23.88
C SER A 334 6.69 32.31 -24.41
N VAL A 335 6.62 31.02 -24.07
CA VAL A 335 5.39 30.22 -24.26
C VAL A 335 4.56 30.32 -22.98
N GLY A 336 3.48 31.10 -23.05
CA GLY A 336 2.48 31.19 -21.97
C GLY A 336 1.76 29.86 -21.79
N MET A 337 2.17 29.09 -20.78
CA MET A 337 1.25 28.12 -20.16
C MET A 337 0.31 28.93 -19.27
N ASP A 338 -0.98 28.89 -19.59
CA ASP A 338 -2.05 29.41 -18.74
C ASP A 338 -2.12 28.55 -17.47
N THR A 339 -1.27 28.90 -16.50
CA THR A 339 -1.41 28.48 -15.11
C THR A 339 -2.54 29.27 -14.49
N THR A 340 -3.78 29.00 -14.90
CA THR A 340 -4.95 29.44 -14.17
C THR A 340 -5.05 28.62 -12.89
N ILE A 341 -4.19 29.00 -11.93
CA ILE A 341 -4.41 28.71 -10.52
C ILE A 341 -5.79 29.30 -10.20
N PRO A 342 -6.73 28.52 -9.62
CA PRO A 342 -8.04 29.04 -9.26
C PRO A 342 -7.86 30.29 -8.39
N LYS A 343 -8.40 31.42 -8.86
CA LYS A 343 -8.38 32.70 -8.15
C LYS A 343 -8.76 32.47 -6.69
N GLN A 344 -7.88 32.91 -5.79
CA GLN A 344 -8.20 33.05 -4.38
C GLN A 344 -9.53 33.78 -4.24
N CYS A 345 -10.47 33.20 -3.48
CA CYS A 345 -11.73 33.84 -3.13
C CYS A 345 -11.42 35.09 -2.28
N GLY A 346 -11.41 36.26 -2.93
CA GLY A 346 -11.39 37.54 -2.26
C GLY A 346 -12.68 37.72 -1.46
N ALA A 347 -12.56 37.89 -0.16
CA ALA A 347 -13.67 38.27 0.71
C ALA A 347 -14.11 39.69 0.35
N LYS A 348 -15.33 39.84 -0.18
CA LYS A 348 -16.02 41.14 -0.21
C LYS A 348 -16.49 41.44 1.21
N THR A 349 -15.91 42.47 1.81
CA THR A 349 -16.48 43.13 3.00
C THR A 349 -17.66 43.99 2.55
N GLU A 350 -18.88 43.50 2.77
CA GLU A 350 -20.07 44.36 2.80
C GLU A 350 -20.20 44.94 4.21
N GLY A 351 -20.01 46.26 4.30
CA GLY A 351 -20.41 47.03 5.46
C GLY A 351 -21.94 47.17 5.49
N ARG A 352 -22.51 47.13 6.69
CA ARG A 352 -23.82 47.72 6.95
C ARG A 352 -23.73 48.70 8.11
N ILE A 353 -24.35 49.84 7.84
CA ILE A 353 -24.64 51.00 8.67
C ILE A 353 -25.58 50.60 9.81
#